data_AF-A0A0D6AGN9-F1
#
_entry.id   AF-A0A0D6AGN9-F1
#
_cell.length_a   1.000
_cell.length_b   1.000
_cell.length_c   1.000
_cell.angle_alpha   90.00
_cell.angle_beta   90.00
_cell.angle_gamma   90.00
#
_symmetry.space_group_name_H-M   'P 1'
#
loop_
_entity.id
_entity.type
_entity.pdbx_description
1 polymer ?
#
loop_
_entity_poly.entity_id
_entity_poly.type
_entity_poly.pdbx_seq_one_letter_code
_entity_poly.pdbx_strand_id
1 'polypeptide(L)'
;MNPSQQLISQHFTPNLIDKALCHLDRSHYNYRYQDLKFDLWFTGLWTNLSGIISYKDYAEFLMLYTQAKAYQLPYKQVGENIYIVKGKQAKYYTVTPYSCNCPLFRLRQKRKQELPQFFRYFPITCHHHQVIKNLTN
;
A
#
# COMPACT_ATOMS: atom_id res chain seq x y z
N MET A 1 -20.85 13.60 8.08
CA MET A 1 -20.12 12.68 7.19
C MET A 1 -18.64 12.96 7.33
N ASN A 2 -17.87 11.98 7.82
CA ASN A 2 -16.46 12.18 8.14
C ASN A 2 -15.62 12.15 6.85
N PRO A 3 -14.86 13.21 6.51
CA PRO A 3 -13.99 13.21 5.32
C PRO A 3 -12.92 12.09 5.32
N SER A 4 -12.74 11.35 6.43
CA SER A 4 -11.67 10.36 6.62
C SER A 4 -11.89 9.01 5.90
N GLN A 5 -13.11 8.60 5.57
CA GLN A 5 -13.37 7.24 5.07
C GLN A 5 -12.94 7.01 3.62
N GLN A 6 -13.15 7.98 2.72
CA GLN A 6 -12.62 7.88 1.35
C GLN A 6 -11.09 8.00 1.32
N LEU A 7 -10.54 8.69 2.32
CA LEU A 7 -9.14 9.08 2.39
C LEU A 7 -8.20 7.90 2.76
N ILE A 8 -8.67 6.93 3.54
CA ILE A 8 -7.95 5.75 4.07
C ILE A 8 -7.99 4.54 3.10
N SER A 9 -8.90 4.58 2.12
CA SER A 9 -9.39 3.45 1.33
C SER A 9 -8.40 2.75 0.37
N GLN A 10 -7.14 3.18 0.28
CA GLN A 10 -6.14 2.51 -0.58
C GLN A 10 -5.06 1.77 0.21
N HIS A 11 -4.94 2.08 1.51
CA HIS A 11 -4.00 1.43 2.41
C HIS A 11 -4.70 0.44 3.29
N PHE A 12 -5.86 0.81 3.83
CA PHE A 12 -6.62 0.02 4.79
C PHE A 12 -7.99 -0.28 4.18
N THR A 13 -8.04 -1.31 3.33
CA THR A 13 -9.31 -1.86 2.82
C THR A 13 -9.59 -3.17 3.52
N PRO A 14 -10.86 -3.57 3.70
CA PRO A 14 -11.19 -4.87 4.26
C PRO A 14 -10.43 -6.02 3.58
N ASN A 15 -10.31 -6.00 2.24
CA ASN A 15 -9.55 -6.99 1.48
C ASN A 15 -8.04 -6.99 1.80
N LEU A 16 -7.40 -5.82 1.88
CA LEU A 16 -5.97 -5.76 2.24
C LEU A 16 -5.71 -6.18 3.68
N ILE A 17 -6.62 -5.82 4.59
CA ILE A 17 -6.50 -6.18 6.01
C ILE A 17 -6.71 -7.68 6.17
N ASP A 18 -7.70 -8.26 5.50
CA ASP A 18 -7.94 -9.70 5.44
C ASP A 18 -6.68 -10.46 4.97
N LYS A 19 -6.08 -10.04 3.86
CA LYS A 19 -4.82 -10.61 3.38
C LYS A 19 -3.66 -10.45 4.37
N ALA A 20 -3.60 -9.33 5.10
CA ALA A 20 -2.61 -9.13 6.14
C ALA A 20 -2.83 -10.09 7.32
N LEU A 21 -4.09 -10.31 7.72
CA LEU A 21 -4.44 -11.28 8.76
C LEU A 21 -4.06 -12.70 8.35
N CYS A 22 -4.31 -13.11 7.11
CA CYS A 22 -3.85 -14.40 6.59
C CYS A 22 -2.32 -14.51 6.58
N HIS A 23 -1.61 -13.46 6.16
CA HIS A 23 -0.15 -13.44 6.15
C HIS A 23 0.46 -13.59 7.56
N LEU A 24 -0.21 -13.00 8.56
CA LEU A 24 0.21 -13.05 9.96
C LEU A 24 -0.29 -14.31 10.70
N ASP A 25 -0.91 -15.26 10.00
CA ASP A 25 -1.55 -16.45 10.57
C ASP A 25 -2.58 -16.12 11.67
N ARG A 26 -3.34 -15.03 11.48
CA ARG A 26 -4.36 -14.51 12.39
C ARG A 26 -5.78 -14.64 11.86
N SER A 27 -5.94 -15.33 10.73
CA SER A 27 -7.24 -15.66 10.15
C SER A 27 -7.80 -16.92 10.81
N HIS A 28 -8.29 -16.79 12.05
CA HIS A 28 -8.75 -17.94 12.84
C HIS A 28 -10.24 -18.27 12.67
N TYR A 29 -10.98 -17.47 11.89
CA TYR A 29 -12.43 -17.61 11.79
C TYR A 29 -12.89 -17.72 10.33
N ASN A 30 -13.89 -18.56 10.06
CA ASN A 30 -14.62 -18.60 8.79
C ASN A 30 -15.51 -17.34 8.66
N TYR A 31 -14.89 -16.16 8.55
CA TYR A 31 -15.60 -14.90 8.32
C TYR A 31 -15.52 -14.52 6.85
N ARG A 32 -16.53 -13.80 6.35
CA ARG A 32 -16.41 -13.13 5.07
C ARG A 32 -15.70 -11.82 5.33
N TYR A 33 -14.70 -11.45 4.51
CA TYR A 33 -13.99 -10.16 4.68
C TYR A 33 -14.92 -8.93 4.69
N GLN A 34 -16.16 -9.07 4.21
CA GLN A 34 -17.21 -8.04 4.27
C GLN A 34 -17.68 -7.74 5.70
N ASP A 35 -17.53 -8.71 6.60
CA ASP A 35 -17.89 -8.61 8.02
C ASP A 35 -16.72 -8.05 8.87
N LEU A 36 -15.56 -7.78 8.25
CA LEU A 36 -14.39 -7.18 8.88
C LEU A 36 -14.65 -5.70 9.18
N LYS A 37 -14.58 -5.35 10.46
CA LYS A 37 -14.54 -3.97 10.95
C LYS A 37 -13.14 -3.65 11.41
N PHE A 38 -12.70 -2.42 11.15
CA PHE A 38 -11.37 -1.98 11.56
C PHE A 38 -11.37 -0.49 11.89
N ASP A 39 -10.46 -0.10 12.77
CA ASP A 39 -10.20 1.28 13.14
C ASP A 39 -8.69 1.54 13.25
N LEU A 40 -8.26 2.75 12.89
CA LEU A 40 -6.88 3.19 13.06
C LEU A 40 -6.68 3.70 14.48
N TRP A 41 -5.76 3.06 15.21
CA TRP A 41 -5.38 3.42 16.57
C TRP A 41 -3.98 4.03 16.58
N PHE A 42 -3.56 4.55 17.74
CA PHE A 42 -2.23 5.15 17.86
C PHE A 42 -1.11 4.12 17.61
N THR A 43 -1.27 2.89 18.10
CA THR A 43 -0.24 1.82 18.03
C THR A 43 -0.38 0.89 16.82
N GLY A 44 -1.50 0.94 16.11
CA GLY A 44 -1.76 0.01 15.01
C GLY A 44 -3.17 0.09 14.45
N LEU A 45 -3.54 -0.95 13.71
CA LEU A 45 -4.86 -1.16 13.15
C LEU A 45 -5.60 -2.15 14.03
N TRP A 46 -6.67 -1.72 14.70
CA TRP A 46 -7.56 -2.64 15.40
C TRP A 46 -8.52 -3.32 14.42
N THR A 47 -8.76 -4.61 14.60
CA THR A 47 -9.82 -5.36 13.90
C THR A 47 -10.74 -6.05 14.91
N ASN A 48 -12.01 -6.19 14.55
CA ASN A 48 -12.99 -6.89 15.38
C ASN A 48 -12.75 -8.41 15.52
N LEU A 49 -11.89 -8.99 14.67
CA LEU A 49 -11.72 -10.45 14.57
C LEU A 49 -10.40 -10.95 15.12
N SER A 50 -9.38 -10.10 15.15
CA SER A 50 -8.02 -10.52 15.52
C SER A 50 -7.36 -9.55 16.50
N GLY A 51 -8.01 -8.45 16.89
CA GLY A 51 -7.41 -7.42 17.74
C GLY A 51 -6.46 -6.51 16.96
N ILE A 52 -5.41 -6.01 17.62
CA ILE A 52 -4.52 -5.01 17.02
C ILE A 52 -3.44 -5.67 16.15
N ILE A 53 -3.30 -5.19 14.91
CA ILE A 53 -2.14 -5.41 14.03
C ILE A 53 -1.22 -4.20 14.19
N SER A 54 0.06 -4.41 14.51
CA SER A 54 0.99 -3.28 14.64
C SER A 54 1.20 -2.61 13.27
N TYR A 55 1.48 -1.30 13.26
CA TYR A 55 1.79 -0.62 12.00
C TYR A 55 3.04 -1.16 11.31
N LYS A 56 3.98 -1.72 12.07
CA LYS A 56 5.18 -2.35 11.54
C LYS A 56 4.81 -3.61 10.75
N ASP A 57 4.09 -4.54 11.36
CA ASP A 57 3.67 -5.79 10.70
C ASP A 57 2.80 -5.50 9.46
N TYR A 58 1.91 -4.53 9.58
CA TYR A 58 1.07 -4.12 8.45
C TYR A 58 1.89 -3.50 7.30
N ALA A 59 2.90 -2.70 7.63
CA ALA A 59 3.81 -2.11 6.65
C ALA A 59 4.66 -3.16 5.94
N GLU A 60 5.15 -4.17 6.67
CA GLU A 60 5.90 -5.31 6.12
C GLU A 60 5.05 -6.09 5.12
N PHE A 61 3.82 -6.46 5.51
CA PHE A 61 2.85 -7.08 4.60
C PHE A 61 2.59 -6.21 3.36
N LEU A 62 2.32 -4.92 3.54
CA LEU A 62 2.02 -4.01 2.43
C LEU A 62 3.21 -3.84 1.49
N MET A 63 4.44 -3.95 1.98
CA MET A 63 5.64 -3.94 1.15
C MET A 63 5.67 -5.17 0.23
N LEU A 64 5.53 -6.36 0.81
CA LEU A 64 5.48 -7.62 0.06
C LEU A 64 4.35 -7.60 -0.98
N TYR A 65 3.16 -7.14 -0.58
CA TYR A 65 2.03 -7.00 -1.49
C TYR A 65 2.31 -5.99 -2.63
N THR A 66 3.00 -4.89 -2.34
CA THR A 66 3.37 -3.88 -3.34
C THR A 66 4.41 -4.44 -4.32
N GLN A 67 5.39 -5.21 -3.82
CA GLN A 67 6.41 -5.88 -4.64
C GLN A 67 5.81 -6.97 -5.52
N ALA A 68 4.91 -7.81 -4.97
CA ALA A 68 4.19 -8.82 -5.75
C ALA A 68 3.38 -8.19 -6.88
N LYS A 69 2.74 -7.05 -6.63
CA LYS A 69 2.04 -6.27 -7.69
C LYS A 69 2.98 -5.64 -8.71
N ALA A 70 4.23 -5.41 -8.35
CA ALA A 70 5.24 -4.85 -9.25
C ALA A 70 5.80 -5.91 -10.20
N TYR A 71 5.74 -7.18 -9.79
CA TYR A 71 6.27 -8.30 -10.56
C TYR A 71 5.68 -8.33 -11.98
N GLN A 72 6.56 -8.41 -12.97
CA GLN A 72 6.24 -8.44 -14.41
C GLN A 72 5.44 -7.23 -14.94
N LEU A 73 5.44 -6.09 -14.24
CA LEU A 73 4.86 -4.87 -14.80
C LEU A 73 5.71 -4.36 -15.99
N PRO A 74 5.10 -4.19 -17.18
CA PRO A 74 5.83 -3.68 -18.33
C PRO A 74 6.30 -2.24 -18.09
N TYR A 75 7.56 -1.97 -18.44
CA TYR A 75 8.14 -0.64 -18.40
C TYR A 75 9.00 -0.36 -19.64
N LYS A 76 9.24 0.92 -19.91
CA LYS A 76 10.18 1.40 -20.92
C LYS A 76 10.96 2.57 -20.34
N GLN A 77 12.28 2.55 -20.47
CA GLN A 77 13.11 3.72 -20.18
C GLN A 77 13.02 4.70 -21.35
N VAL A 78 12.80 5.98 -21.05
CA VAL A 78 12.66 7.05 -22.07
C VAL A 78 13.63 8.20 -21.87
N GLY A 79 14.42 8.16 -20.80
CA GLY A 79 15.50 9.11 -20.52
C GLY A 79 16.36 8.60 -19.36
N GLU A 80 17.38 9.37 -19.02
CA GLU A 80 18.16 9.10 -17.82
C GLU A 80 17.26 9.13 -16.59
N ASN A 81 17.16 8.00 -15.87
CA ASN A 81 16.31 7.86 -14.68
C ASN A 81 14.82 8.17 -14.89
N ILE A 82 14.33 8.19 -16.14
CA ILE A 82 12.91 8.42 -16.47
C ILE A 82 12.35 7.17 -17.16
N TYR A 83 11.32 6.62 -16.52
CA TYR A 83 10.65 5.40 -16.96
C TYR A 83 9.17 5.65 -17.17
N ILE A 84 8.62 4.90 -18.12
CA ILE A 84 7.19 4.82 -18.36
C ILE A 84 6.76 3.40 -17.98
N VAL A 85 5.89 3.27 -16.99
CA VAL A 85 5.38 1.97 -16.51
C VAL A 85 3.91 1.85 -16.85
N LYS A 86 3.48 0.67 -17.33
CA LYS A 86 2.08 0.40 -17.66
C LYS A 86 1.19 0.55 -16.43
N GLY A 87 0.05 1.22 -16.61
CA GLY A 87 -0.94 1.46 -15.56
C GLY A 87 -2.30 0.82 -15.83
N LYS A 88 -3.16 0.79 -14.80
CA LYS A 88 -4.56 0.36 -14.93
C LYS A 88 -5.52 1.53 -15.23
N GLN A 89 -5.37 2.67 -14.57
CA GLN A 89 -6.28 3.83 -14.77
C GLN A 89 -5.81 4.75 -15.91
N ALA A 90 -4.49 4.94 -16.03
CA ALA A 90 -3.87 5.54 -17.21
C ALA A 90 -3.09 4.46 -17.96
N LYS A 91 -2.98 4.58 -19.29
CA LYS A 91 -2.18 3.65 -20.11
C LYS A 91 -0.75 3.53 -19.58
N TYR A 92 -0.19 4.64 -19.14
CA TYR A 92 1.17 4.76 -18.67
C TYR A 92 1.30 5.77 -17.52
N TYR A 93 2.26 5.50 -16.63
CA TYR A 93 2.69 6.42 -15.57
C TYR A 93 4.19 6.71 -15.72
N THR A 94 4.56 7.95 -15.44
CA THR A 94 5.97 8.38 -15.38
C THR A 94 6.52 8.06 -14.00
N VAL A 95 7.69 7.42 -13.97
CA VAL A 95 8.36 6.96 -12.78
C VAL A 95 9.83 7.38 -12.85
N THR A 96 10.35 7.87 -11.72
CA THR A 96 11.78 8.11 -11.47
C THR A 96 12.19 7.33 -10.21
N PRO A 97 13.49 7.23 -9.88
CA PRO A 97 13.94 6.63 -8.63
C PRO A 97 13.30 7.26 -7.38
N TYR A 98 12.83 8.51 -7.47
CA TYR A 98 12.31 9.28 -6.33
C TYR A 98 10.81 9.59 -6.41
N SER A 99 10.16 9.38 -7.55
CA SER A 99 8.77 9.80 -7.74
C SER A 99 7.99 8.91 -8.70
N CYS A 100 6.67 8.90 -8.53
CA CYS A 100 5.74 8.33 -9.49
C CYS A 100 4.52 9.24 -9.60
N ASN A 101 4.05 9.49 -10.82
CA ASN A 101 2.86 10.32 -11.05
C ASN A 101 1.53 9.56 -10.85
N CYS A 102 1.55 8.29 -10.44
CA CYS A 102 0.33 7.53 -10.21
C CYS A 102 -0.45 8.06 -8.98
N PRO A 103 -1.79 7.94 -8.98
CA PRO A 103 -2.61 8.44 -7.87
C PRO A 103 -2.23 7.87 -6.49
N LEU A 104 -1.84 6.58 -6.43
CA LEU A 104 -1.45 5.94 -5.17
C LEU A 104 -0.18 6.55 -4.56
N PHE A 105 0.82 6.89 -5.39
CA PHE A 105 2.06 7.50 -4.90
C PHE A 105 1.81 8.92 -4.38
N ARG A 106 1.03 9.72 -5.14
CA ARG A 106 0.63 11.07 -4.72
C ARG A 106 -0.19 11.05 -3.43
N LEU A 107 -1.13 10.09 -3.33
CA LEU A 107 -1.92 9.87 -2.13
C LEU A 107 -1.04 9.54 -0.92
N ARG A 108 -0.06 8.63 -1.09
CA ARG A 108 0.91 8.28 -0.04
C ARG A 108 1.71 9.49 0.44
N GLN A 109 2.18 10.34 -0.48
CA GLN A 109 2.86 11.59 -0.12
C GLN A 109 2.00 12.51 0.74
N LYS A 110 0.70 12.63 0.45
CA LYS A 110 -0.23 13.40 1.29
C LYS A 110 -0.44 12.72 2.66
N ARG A 111 -0.70 11.41 2.68
CA ARG A 111 -1.04 10.67 3.90
C ARG A 111 0.09 10.53 4.91
N LYS A 112 1.34 10.67 4.50
CA LYS A 112 2.47 10.63 5.43
C LYS A 112 2.39 11.69 6.54
N GLN A 113 1.74 12.82 6.25
CA GLN A 113 1.51 13.90 7.22
C GLN A 113 0.33 13.59 8.16
N GLU A 114 -0.62 12.78 7.71
CA GLU A 114 -1.85 12.48 8.44
C GLU A 114 -1.75 11.22 9.31
N LEU A 115 -0.92 10.25 8.91
CA LEU A 115 -0.66 9.01 9.66
C LEU A 115 0.84 8.75 9.80
N PRO A 116 1.61 9.67 10.41
CA PRO A 116 3.07 9.60 10.48
C PRO A 116 3.57 8.32 11.15
N GLN A 117 2.86 7.81 12.16
CA GLN A 117 3.21 6.58 12.86
C GLN A 117 3.22 5.33 11.96
N PHE A 118 2.38 5.28 10.93
CA PHE A 118 2.38 4.21 9.95
C PHE A 118 3.50 4.41 8.90
N PHE A 119 3.61 5.63 8.37
CA PHE A 119 4.63 5.94 7.36
C PHE A 119 6.05 6.02 7.90
N ARG A 120 6.24 5.95 9.23
CA ARG A 120 7.52 5.63 9.86
C ARG A 120 8.04 4.25 9.46
N TYR A 121 7.15 3.28 9.27
CA TYR A 121 7.50 1.91 8.89
C TYR A 121 7.32 1.65 7.39
N PHE A 122 6.35 2.33 6.75
CA PHE A 122 6.06 2.12 5.33
C PHE A 122 6.63 3.24 4.45
N PRO A 123 7.63 2.98 3.59
CA PRO A 123 8.21 4.02 2.75
C PRO A 123 7.21 4.48 1.67
N ILE A 124 7.36 5.74 1.24
CA ILE A 124 6.51 6.28 0.19
C ILE A 124 6.88 5.66 -1.15
N THR A 125 6.08 4.69 -1.58
CA THR A 125 6.29 3.95 -2.82
C THR A 125 4.97 3.56 -3.47
N CYS A 126 4.98 2.89 -4.61
CA CYS A 126 3.84 2.24 -5.26
C CYS A 126 4.37 1.04 -6.05
N HIS A 127 3.51 0.20 -6.62
CA HIS A 127 3.98 -0.94 -7.41
C HIS A 127 4.81 -0.49 -8.62
N HIS A 128 4.44 0.59 -9.32
CA HIS A 128 5.27 1.12 -10.41
C HIS A 128 6.65 1.59 -9.95
N HIS A 129 6.74 2.18 -8.75
CA HIS A 129 8.00 2.64 -8.17
C HIS A 129 8.88 1.45 -7.74
N GLN A 130 8.27 0.37 -7.23
CA GLN A 130 8.98 -0.86 -6.91
C GLN A 130 9.56 -1.53 -8.15
N VAL A 131 8.91 -1.45 -9.32
CA VAL A 131 9.51 -1.92 -10.60
C VAL A 131 10.87 -1.29 -10.80
N ILE A 132 10.95 0.03 -10.69
CA ILE A 132 12.18 0.77 -10.98
C ILE A 132 13.23 0.55 -9.88
N LYS A 133 12.83 0.52 -8.61
CA LYS A 133 13.74 0.24 -7.50
C LYS A 133 14.46 -1.10 -7.65
N ASN A 134 13.76 -2.11 -8.17
CA ASN A 134 14.34 -3.43 -8.41
C ASN A 134 15.34 -3.45 -9.59
N LEU A 135 15.41 -2.40 -10.40
CA LEU A 135 16.38 -2.28 -11.51
C LEU A 135 17.63 -1.50 -11.11
N THR A 136 17.54 -0.70 -10.04
CA THR A 136 18.62 0.18 -9.57
C THR A 136 19.35 -0.37 -8.35
N ASN A 137 18.91 -1.51 -7.81
CA ASN A 137 19.58 -2.27 -6.75
C ASN A 137 20.37 -3.42 -7.36
#